data_AF-A0A1Q9RXT1-F1
#
_entry.id   AF-A0A1Q9RXT1-F1
#
_cell.length_a   1.000
_cell.length_b   1.000
_cell.length_c   1.000
_cell.angle_alpha   90.00
_cell.angle_beta   90.00
_cell.angle_gamma   90.00
#
_symmetry.space_group_name_H-M   'P 1'
#
loop_
_entity.id
_entity.type
_entity.pdbx_description
1 polymer ?
#
loop_
_entity_poly.entity_id
_entity_poly.type
_entity_poly.pdbx_seq_one_letter_code
_entity_poly.pdbx_strand_id
1 'polypeptide(L)'
;MGEPRLRAQLEIDLTDGRHIAIGSGPDWRLTDGPTTYDGVFTGESFDARRAAALAGWSAPGFDDSGWHPARVVDGPGGDLVAYSGEPVRAAAPIPPVAVTTPAEGVRVYDFGVQLAGWAHLRATIPAGRRCGCSTGRSSTRPGASTSASRAGSRTAP
;
A
#
# COMPACT_ATOMS: atom_id res chain seq x y z
N MET A 1 -5.72 -17.93 -6.85
CA MET A 1 -4.73 -16.87 -6.58
C MET A 1 -3.55 -17.54 -5.91
N GLY A 2 -2.36 -17.48 -6.50
CA GLY A 2 -1.15 -18.05 -5.90
C GLY A 2 -0.59 -17.13 -4.81
N GLU A 3 0.21 -17.68 -3.91
CA GLU A 3 0.99 -16.89 -2.96
C GLU A 3 1.96 -15.96 -3.71
N PRO A 4 2.03 -14.66 -3.37
CA PRO A 4 2.96 -13.73 -3.99
C PRO A 4 4.42 -14.20 -3.91
N ARG A 5 5.20 -13.90 -4.95
CA ARG A 5 6.62 -14.28 -5.07
C ARG A 5 7.42 -13.06 -5.53
N LEU A 6 8.65 -12.92 -5.05
CA LEU A 6 9.55 -11.83 -5.40
C LEU A 6 10.78 -12.37 -6.16
N ARG A 7 11.21 -11.66 -7.19
CA ARG A 7 12.54 -11.78 -7.80
C ARG A 7 13.15 -10.39 -7.88
N ALA A 8 14.30 -10.20 -7.25
CA ALA A 8 15.03 -8.93 -7.23
C ALA A 8 16.53 -9.18 -7.48
N GLN A 9 17.19 -8.23 -8.14
CA GLN A 9 18.63 -8.23 -8.34
C GLN A 9 19.13 -6.79 -8.37
N LEU A 10 20.15 -6.50 -7.57
CA LEU A 10 20.88 -5.25 -7.55
C LEU A 10 22.29 -5.50 -8.07
N GLU A 11 22.68 -4.73 -9.09
CA GLU A 11 24.02 -4.76 -9.68
C GLU A 11 24.76 -3.47 -9.30
N ILE A 12 26.01 -3.60 -8.87
CA ILE A 12 26.85 -2.51 -8.38
C ILE A 12 28.21 -2.63 -9.06
N ASP A 13 28.55 -1.63 -9.88
CA ASP A 13 29.88 -1.47 -10.45
C ASP A 13 30.73 -0.56 -9.56
N LEU A 14 31.89 -1.05 -9.15
CA LEU A 14 32.83 -0.33 -8.30
C LEU A 14 33.88 0.41 -9.13
N THR A 15 34.44 1.48 -8.56
CA THR A 15 35.43 2.32 -9.23
C THR A 15 36.75 1.61 -9.54
N ASP A 16 37.02 0.49 -8.86
CA ASP A 16 38.17 -0.38 -9.10
C ASP A 16 37.91 -1.45 -10.17
N GLY A 17 36.75 -1.42 -10.82
CA GLY A 17 36.35 -2.34 -11.88
C GLY A 17 35.72 -3.65 -11.39
N ARG A 18 35.57 -3.86 -10.07
CA ARG A 18 34.82 -5.01 -9.54
C ARG A 18 33.31 -4.83 -9.72
N HIS A 19 32.62 -5.94 -9.86
CA HIS A 19 31.17 -6.02 -9.97
C HIS A 19 30.58 -6.82 -8.79
N ILE A 20 29.53 -6.31 -8.17
CA ILE A 20 28.79 -6.98 -7.09
C ILE A 20 27.35 -7.14 -7.53
N ALA A 21 26.84 -8.37 -7.43
CA ALA A 21 25.43 -8.68 -7.64
C ALA A 21 24.81 -9.18 -6.33
N ILE A 22 23.70 -8.56 -5.92
CA ILE A 22 22.90 -8.95 -4.74
C ILE A 22 21.52 -9.37 -5.25
N GLY A 23 21.21 -10.66 -5.15
CA GLY A 23 19.93 -11.22 -5.57
C GLY A 23 18.99 -11.52 -4.40
N SER A 24 17.69 -11.61 -4.69
CA SER A 24 16.74 -12.28 -3.81
C SER A 24 17.13 -13.75 -3.64
N GLY A 25 17.22 -14.24 -2.41
CA GLY A 25 17.78 -15.56 -2.11
C GLY A 25 17.40 -16.13 -0.73
N PRO A 26 17.99 -17.28 -0.34
CA PRO A 26 17.69 -17.97 0.92
C PRO A 26 18.20 -17.23 2.17
N ASP A 27 19.07 -16.24 2.00
CA ASP A 27 19.58 -15.34 3.02
C ASP A 27 18.60 -14.21 3.38
N TRP A 28 17.53 -14.05 2.61
CA TRP A 28 16.48 -13.08 2.91
C TRP A 28 15.57 -13.56 4.05
N ARG A 29 15.00 -12.61 4.77
CA ARG A 29 14.00 -12.84 5.82
C ARG A 29 12.68 -12.15 5.49
N LEU A 30 11.60 -12.67 6.05
CA LEU A 30 10.21 -12.29 5.80
C LEU A 30 9.46 -12.12 7.12
N THR A 31 8.56 -11.14 7.15
CA THR A 31 7.58 -10.95 8.23
C THR A 31 6.28 -10.43 7.65
N ASP A 32 5.18 -10.58 8.36
CA ASP A 32 3.93 -9.92 8.03
C ASP A 32 4.08 -8.40 8.14
N GLY A 33 3.64 -7.70 7.10
CA GLY A 33 3.63 -6.24 7.05
C GLY A 33 2.40 -5.60 7.71
N PRO A 34 2.32 -4.26 7.63
CA PRO A 34 1.17 -3.51 8.11
C PRO A 34 -0.07 -3.62 7.22
N THR A 35 0.09 -3.89 5.92
CA THR A 35 -1.02 -4.24 5.02
C THR A 35 -1.48 -5.66 5.32
N THR A 36 -2.67 -5.80 5.91
CA THR A 36 -3.24 -7.10 6.32
C THR A 36 -4.21 -7.68 5.30
N TYR A 37 -4.61 -6.87 4.32
CA TYR A 37 -5.45 -7.26 3.20
C TYR A 37 -5.20 -6.29 2.05
N ASP A 38 -5.04 -6.81 0.84
CA ASP A 38 -4.94 -6.02 -0.38
C ASP A 38 -5.71 -6.72 -1.50
N GLY A 39 -6.62 -6.00 -2.13
CA GLY A 39 -7.43 -6.50 -3.23
C GLY A 39 -7.77 -5.39 -4.20
N VAL A 40 -7.41 -5.60 -5.47
CA VAL A 40 -7.57 -4.63 -6.57
C VAL A 40 -8.99 -4.05 -6.66
N PHE A 41 -10.02 -4.85 -6.36
CA PHE A 41 -11.43 -4.41 -6.43
C PHE A 41 -12.10 -4.20 -5.07
N THR A 42 -11.48 -4.68 -4.00
CA THR A 42 -12.05 -4.76 -2.64
C THR A 42 -11.34 -3.82 -1.66
N GLY A 43 -10.28 -3.16 -2.10
CA GLY A 43 -9.51 -2.18 -1.34
C GLY A 43 -8.44 -2.81 -0.47
N GLU A 44 -7.95 -2.03 0.49
CA GLU A 44 -6.85 -2.40 1.38
C GLU A 44 -7.27 -2.28 2.85
N SER A 45 -6.73 -3.13 3.72
CA SER A 45 -6.72 -2.92 5.17
C SER A 45 -5.28 -2.77 5.67
N PHE A 46 -5.04 -1.73 6.45
CA PHE A 46 -3.73 -1.38 6.99
C PHE A 46 -3.78 -1.22 8.52
N ASP A 47 -2.89 -1.89 9.25
CA ASP A 47 -2.71 -1.75 10.70
C ASP A 47 -1.47 -0.89 11.03
N ALA A 48 -1.71 0.37 11.38
CA ALA A 48 -0.66 1.31 11.75
C ALA A 48 0.17 0.88 12.97
N ARG A 49 -0.35 -0.01 13.84
CA ARG A 49 0.40 -0.53 14.99
C ARG A 49 1.52 -1.48 14.53
N ARG A 50 1.24 -2.30 13.52
CA ARG A 50 2.26 -3.15 12.87
C ARG A 50 3.29 -2.29 12.14
N ALA A 51 2.86 -1.21 11.49
CA ALA A 51 3.77 -0.28 10.82
C ALA A 51 4.75 0.36 11.81
N ALA A 52 4.26 0.78 12.98
CA ALA A 52 5.08 1.33 14.03
C ALA A 52 6.08 0.30 14.60
N ALA A 53 5.66 -0.96 14.77
CA ALA A 53 6.54 -2.05 15.22
C ALA A 53 7.66 -2.38 14.22
N LEU A 54 7.43 -2.11 12.93
CA LEU A 54 8.41 -2.32 11.85
C LEU A 54 9.18 -1.04 11.49
N ALA A 55 9.10 0.02 12.30
CA ALA A 55 9.76 1.28 11.98
C ALA A 55 11.28 1.07 11.78
N GLY A 56 11.80 1.50 10.62
CA GLY A 56 13.22 1.37 10.28
C GLY A 56 13.63 0.03 9.65
N TRP A 57 12.70 -0.89 9.38
CA TRP A 57 13.01 -2.22 8.82
C TRP A 57 13.84 -2.20 7.53
N SER A 58 13.68 -1.15 6.70
CA SER A 58 14.38 -1.00 5.43
C SER A 58 15.75 -0.32 5.54
N ALA A 59 16.24 -0.07 6.76
CA ALA A 59 17.53 0.55 7.01
C ALA A 59 18.57 -0.52 7.42
N PRO A 60 19.86 -0.31 7.11
CA PRO A 60 20.92 -1.22 7.56
C PRO A 60 20.98 -1.25 9.09
N GLY A 61 21.28 -2.43 9.65
CA GLY A 61 21.41 -2.63 11.09
C GLY A 61 20.09 -2.80 11.85
N PHE A 62 18.95 -2.91 11.15
CA PHE A 62 17.70 -3.32 11.77
C PHE A 62 17.80 -4.76 12.32
N ASP A 63 17.27 -5.00 13.53
CA ASP A 63 17.22 -6.33 14.12
C ASP A 63 16.03 -7.12 13.54
N ASP A 64 16.32 -7.97 12.56
CA ASP A 64 15.37 -8.87 11.92
C ASP A 64 15.46 -10.31 12.48
N SER A 65 16.06 -10.51 13.66
CA SER A 65 16.23 -11.85 14.25
C SER A 65 14.91 -12.58 14.54
N GLY A 66 13.81 -11.84 14.72
CA GLY A 66 12.46 -12.38 14.88
C GLY A 66 11.74 -12.74 13.58
N TRP A 67 12.34 -12.48 12.41
CA TRP A 67 11.72 -12.73 11.11
C TRP A 67 11.96 -14.17 10.64
N HIS A 68 11.11 -14.64 9.75
CA HIS A 68 11.19 -15.99 9.20
C HIS A 68 12.16 -16.03 8.01
N PRO A 69 12.92 -17.11 7.80
CA PRO A 69 13.72 -17.27 6.60
C PRO A 69 12.83 -17.31 5.35
N ALA A 70 13.29 -16.68 4.27
CA ALA A 70 12.60 -16.74 2.99
C ALA A 70 12.69 -18.14 2.39
N ARG A 71 11.57 -18.62 1.83
CA ARG A 71 11.54 -19.88 1.07
C ARG A 71 11.79 -19.59 -0.41
N VAL A 72 12.82 -20.22 -0.97
CA VAL A 72 13.03 -20.22 -2.42
C VAL A 72 11.92 -21.05 -3.08
N VAL A 73 11.28 -20.46 -4.08
CA VAL A 73 10.15 -21.06 -4.82
C VAL A 73 10.36 -20.87 -6.31
N ASP A 74 9.79 -21.77 -7.10
CA ASP A 74 9.81 -21.62 -8.56
C ASP A 74 9.07 -20.35 -9.01
N GLY A 75 9.46 -19.78 -10.14
CA GLY A 75 8.73 -18.68 -10.76
C GLY A 75 7.38 -19.11 -11.33
N PRO A 76 6.54 -18.18 -11.80
CA PRO A 76 5.28 -18.49 -12.48
C PRO A 76 5.47 -19.12 -13.88
N GLY A 77 6.72 -19.35 -14.33
CA GLY A 77 7.07 -19.73 -15.69
C GLY A 77 7.23 -18.53 -16.63
N GLY A 78 7.46 -18.80 -17.91
CA GLY A 78 7.67 -17.78 -18.94
C GLY A 78 9.06 -17.12 -18.91
N ASP A 79 9.31 -16.26 -19.89
CA ASP A 79 10.57 -15.51 -20.00
C ASP A 79 10.46 -14.15 -19.32
N LEU A 80 11.51 -13.79 -18.57
CA LEU A 80 11.61 -12.46 -17.99
C LEU A 80 12.00 -11.47 -19.10
N VAL A 81 11.07 -10.59 -19.46
CA VAL A 81 11.27 -9.55 -20.46
C VAL A 81 11.15 -8.17 -19.83
N ALA A 82 11.94 -7.22 -20.33
CA ALA A 82 11.83 -5.83 -19.89
C ALA A 82 10.45 -5.27 -20.28
N TYR A 83 9.81 -4.58 -19.34
CA TYR A 83 8.56 -3.87 -19.60
C TYR A 83 8.84 -2.66 -20.52
N SER A 84 8.08 -2.54 -21.61
CA SER A 84 8.31 -1.52 -22.65
C SER A 84 7.38 -0.29 -22.58
N GLY A 85 6.41 -0.27 -21.67
CA GLY A 85 5.48 0.85 -21.49
C GLY A 85 5.94 1.86 -20.43
N GLU A 86 5.23 2.99 -20.33
CA GLU A 86 5.40 3.90 -19.20
C GLU A 86 4.88 3.24 -17.93
N PRO A 87 5.67 3.16 -16.84
CA PRO A 87 5.18 2.64 -15.57
C PRO A 87 4.04 3.50 -15.01
N VAL A 88 3.12 2.85 -14.29
CA VAL A 88 2.07 3.56 -13.56
C VAL A 88 2.72 4.40 -12.45
N ARG A 89 2.44 5.70 -12.45
CA ARG A 89 2.92 6.65 -11.44
C ARG A 89 1.76 7.43 -10.85
N ALA A 90 1.87 7.79 -9.57
CA ALA A 90 0.92 8.72 -8.96
C ALA A 90 1.05 10.09 -9.63
N ALA A 91 -0.06 10.62 -10.14
CA ALA A 91 -0.15 12.01 -10.58
C ALA A 91 -0.16 12.96 -9.37
N ALA A 92 -0.09 14.27 -9.64
CA ALA A 92 -0.23 15.28 -8.60
C ALA A 92 -1.55 15.09 -7.82
N PRO A 93 -1.54 15.21 -6.47
CA PRO A 93 -2.76 15.11 -5.68
C PRO A 93 -3.78 16.16 -6.09
N ILE A 94 -5.04 15.75 -6.26
CA ILE A 94 -6.17 16.65 -6.54
C ILE A 94 -6.93 16.87 -5.23
N PRO A 95 -7.00 18.10 -4.71
CA PRO A 95 -7.76 18.37 -3.49
C PRO A 95 -9.27 18.28 -3.76
N PRO A 96 -10.09 17.94 -2.73
CA PRO A 96 -11.53 17.97 -2.85
C PRO A 96 -12.04 19.41 -3.02
N VAL A 97 -13.06 19.59 -3.86
CA VAL A 97 -13.73 20.88 -4.10
C VAL A 97 -14.82 21.17 -3.06
N ALA A 98 -15.36 20.13 -2.40
CA ALA A 98 -16.32 20.28 -1.32
C ALA A 98 -16.18 19.17 -0.28
N VAL A 99 -16.52 19.50 0.96
CA VAL A 99 -16.58 18.54 2.07
C VAL A 99 -17.89 18.74 2.85
N THR A 100 -18.64 17.66 3.06
CA THR A 100 -19.90 17.69 3.82
C THR A 100 -19.90 16.65 4.95
N THR A 101 -20.82 16.84 5.90
CA THR A 101 -21.01 15.94 7.04
C THR A 101 -22.49 15.53 7.10
N PRO A 102 -22.92 14.55 6.31
CA PRO A 102 -24.34 14.18 6.21
C PRO A 102 -24.87 13.48 7.47
N ALA A 103 -23.98 12.92 8.30
CA ALA A 103 -24.31 12.30 9.58
C ALA A 103 -23.10 12.39 10.53
N GLU A 104 -23.34 12.22 11.82
CA GLU A 104 -22.27 12.18 12.83
C GLU A 104 -21.23 11.11 12.49
N GLY A 105 -19.95 11.50 12.50
CA GLY A 105 -18.83 10.60 12.19
C GLY A 105 -18.67 10.21 10.71
N VAL A 106 -19.45 10.82 9.80
CA VAL A 106 -19.35 10.61 8.35
C VAL A 106 -18.92 11.91 7.68
N ARG A 107 -17.79 11.87 6.96
CA ARG A 107 -17.36 12.97 6.09
C ARG A 107 -17.40 12.52 4.63
N VAL A 108 -17.90 13.38 3.77
CA VAL A 108 -18.01 13.15 2.34
C VAL A 108 -17.17 14.20 1.61
N TYR A 109 -16.24 13.73 0.78
CA TYR A 109 -15.34 14.56 -0.01
C TYR A 109 -15.70 14.41 -1.48
N ASP A 110 -16.05 15.54 -2.11
CA ASP A 110 -16.31 15.65 -3.54
C ASP A 110 -15.07 16.24 -4.21
N PHE A 111 -14.53 15.54 -5.21
CA PHE A 111 -13.37 15.99 -5.99
C PHE A 111 -13.76 16.78 -7.23
N GLY A 112 -15.05 16.91 -7.54
CA GLY A 112 -15.57 17.66 -8.68
C GLY A 112 -15.34 17.01 -10.04
N VAL A 113 -14.56 15.93 -10.08
CA VAL A 113 -14.23 15.14 -11.27
C VAL A 113 -14.22 13.66 -10.93
N GLN A 114 -14.33 12.82 -11.97
CA GLN A 114 -14.14 11.39 -11.85
C GLN A 114 -12.64 11.08 -11.91
N LEU A 115 -12.14 10.36 -10.89
CA LEU A 115 -10.73 10.03 -10.74
C LEU A 115 -10.52 8.52 -10.71
N ALA A 116 -9.34 8.09 -11.16
CA ALA A 116 -8.80 6.76 -10.93
C ALA A 116 -7.56 6.88 -10.04
N GLY A 117 -7.52 6.13 -8.94
CA GLY A 117 -6.45 6.21 -7.95
C GLY A 117 -6.96 5.93 -6.54
N TRP A 118 -6.27 6.48 -5.55
CA TRP A 118 -6.58 6.30 -4.13
C TRP A 118 -6.61 7.65 -3.41
N ALA A 119 -7.28 7.68 -2.26
CA ALA A 119 -7.29 8.85 -1.39
C ALA A 119 -6.06 8.84 -0.48
N HIS A 120 -5.38 9.97 -0.34
CA HIS A 120 -4.37 10.16 0.71
C HIS A 120 -5.07 10.63 2.00
N LEU A 121 -5.12 9.76 2.99
CA LEU A 121 -5.71 10.08 4.29
C LEU A 121 -4.65 10.53 5.30
N ARG A 122 -4.88 11.69 5.91
CA ARG A 122 -4.18 12.12 7.12
C ARG A 122 -5.20 12.21 8.26
N ALA A 123 -5.01 11.42 9.30
CA ALA A 123 -5.91 11.38 10.43
C ALA A 123 -5.17 11.06 11.73
N THR A 124 -5.64 11.65 12.83
CA THR A 124 -5.27 11.23 14.19
C THR A 124 -6.40 10.36 14.71
N ILE A 125 -6.11 9.09 14.98
CA ILE A 125 -7.08 8.09 15.38
C ILE A 125 -6.56 7.43 16.66
N PRO A 126 -7.37 7.30 17.73
CA PRO A 126 -6.94 6.57 18.92
C PRO A 126 -6.55 5.13 18.59
N ALA A 127 -5.54 4.60 19.28
CA ALA A 127 -5.08 3.23 19.06
C ALA A 127 -6.22 2.21 19.20
N GLY A 128 -6.25 1.20 18.32
CA GLY A 128 -7.30 0.18 18.30
C GLY A 128 -8.61 0.62 17.62
N ARG A 129 -8.72 1.86 17.14
CA ARG A 129 -9.89 2.34 16.40
C ARG A 129 -9.67 2.21 14.90
N ARG A 130 -10.78 2.01 14.17
CA ARG A 130 -10.79 1.87 12.71
C ARG A 130 -11.37 3.12 12.05
N CYS A 131 -10.70 3.59 11.00
CA CYS A 131 -11.27 4.52 10.03
C CYS A 131 -11.48 3.78 8.71
N GLY A 132 -12.68 3.89 8.14
CA GLY A 132 -13.01 3.34 6.83
C GLY A 132 -13.06 4.45 5.78
N CYS A 133 -12.60 4.13 4.57
CA CYS A 133 -12.80 4.96 3.38
C CYS A 133 -13.51 4.13 2.33
N SER A 134 -14.61 4.62 1.80
CA SER A 134 -15.35 4.02 0.68
C SER A 134 -15.44 5.02 -0.45
N THR A 135 -15.25 4.56 -1.67
CA THR A 135 -15.40 5.37 -2.88
C THR A 135 -16.74 5.07 -3.55
N GLY A 136 -17.32 6.09 -4.18
CA GLY A 136 -18.58 5.99 -4.89
C GLY A 136 -18.68 7.06 -5.97
N ARG A 137 -19.64 6.87 -6.88
CA ARG A 137 -20.00 7.88 -7.87
C ARG A 137 -21.29 8.55 -7.43
N SER A 138 -21.32 9.87 -7.43
CA SER A 138 -22.58 10.59 -7.21
C SER A 138 -23.34 10.72 -8.53
N SER A 139 -24.65 10.48 -8.50
CA SER A 139 -25.55 10.72 -9.63
C SER A 139 -26.16 12.11 -9.64
N THR A 140 -25.98 12.92 -8.58
CA THR A 140 -26.60 14.25 -8.48
C THR A 140 -25.94 15.31 -9.37
N ARG A 141 -24.77 15.01 -9.96
CA ARG A 141 -24.13 15.83 -10.98
C ARG A 141 -23.31 14.93 -11.92
N PRO A 142 -23.48 15.03 -13.26
CA PRO A 142 -22.67 14.23 -14.19
C PRO A 142 -21.18 14.51 -13.97
N GLY A 143 -20.40 13.47 -13.63
CA GLY A 143 -18.93 13.55 -13.47
C GLY A 143 -18.38 13.66 -12.04
N ALA A 144 -19.21 13.70 -10.99
CA ALA A 144 -18.71 13.81 -9.61
C ALA A 144 -18.37 12.44 -8.99
N SER A 145 -17.12 12.26 -8.55
CA SER A 145 -16.71 11.14 -7.69
C SER A 145 -16.69 11.56 -6.22
N THR A 146 -17.15 10.67 -5.36
CA THR A 146 -17.36 10.94 -3.94
C THR A 146 -16.61 9.90 -3.13
N SER A 147 -15.74 10.34 -2.23
CA SER A 147 -15.20 9.46 -1.19
C SER A 147 -15.88 9.77 0.14
N ALA A 148 -16.40 8.74 0.79
CA ALA A 148 -16.95 8.85 2.12
C ALA A 148 -15.97 8.18 3.09
N SER A 149 -15.51 8.91 4.09
CA SER A 149 -14.83 8.31 5.23
C SER A 149 -15.79 8.19 6.39
N ARG A 150 -15.78 7.02 7.04
CA ARG A 150 -16.54 6.76 8.25
C ARG A 150 -15.58 6.34 9.34
N ALA A 151 -15.46 7.18 10.36
CA ALA A 151 -14.76 6.83 11.58
C ALA A 151 -15.75 6.11 12.51
N GLY A 152 -15.75 4.77 12.48
CA GLY A 152 -16.62 3.98 13.36
C GLY A 152 -15.92 3.60 14.65
N SER A 153 -16.48 3.92 15.82
CA SER A 153 -16.26 3.14 17.05
C SER A 153 -16.99 1.83 16.90
N ARG A 154 -16.26 0.76 16.58
CA ARG A 154 -16.67 -0.57 17.02
C ARG A 154 -15.54 -1.10 17.89
N THR A 155 -15.77 -1.10 19.19
CA THR A 155 -15.11 -2.02 20.11
C THR A 155 -15.57 -3.42 19.70
N ALA A 156 -14.64 -4.29 19.31
CA ALA A 156 -14.94 -5.71 19.16
C ALA A 156 -15.18 -6.31 20.57
N PRO A 157 -16.06 -7.31 20.71
CA PRO A 157 -16.23 -8.05 21.96
C PRO A 157 -14.98 -8.86 22.34
#